data_AF-A0A7L4BBS2-F1
#
_entry.id   AF-A0A7L4BBS2-F1
#
_cell.length_a   1.000
_cell.length_b   1.000
_cell.length_c   1.000
_cell.angle_alpha   90.00
_cell.angle_beta   90.00
_cell.angle_gamma   90.00
#
_symmetry.space_group_name_H-M   'P 1'
#
loop_
_entity.id
_entity.type
_entity.pdbx_description
1 polymer ?
#
loop_
_entity_poly.entity_id
_entity_poly.type
_entity_poly.pdbx_seq_one_letter_code
_entity_poly.pdbx_strand_id
1 'polypeptide(L)'
;PVNRFCAASNNRTGFLCDDKVTCVPASQVCNTVSNCGSGEDEQEELCGDLPRSLPGHLVFRCSNPAYWVYADQRCNGMNDCGDCSDETGSLAACPPCGSEWWNCRPVLYEYCSCIPRRLCRDGIQHCHSWSDEYIC
;
A
#
# COMPACT_ATOMS: atom_id res chain seq x y z
N PRO A 1 -15.32 21.06 -7.72
CA PRO A 1 -14.52 20.07 -6.96
C PRO A 1 -13.06 20.54 -6.86
N VAL A 2 -12.61 20.85 -5.65
CA VAL A 2 -11.20 21.23 -5.41
C VAL A 2 -10.36 19.96 -5.56
N ASN A 3 -9.40 19.96 -6.49
CA ASN A 3 -8.52 18.81 -6.67
C ASN A 3 -7.56 18.74 -5.47
N ARG A 4 -7.74 17.75 -4.58
CA ARG A 4 -6.91 17.52 -3.40
C ARG A 4 -5.88 16.41 -3.61
N PHE A 5 -5.49 16.16 -4.85
CA PHE A 5 -4.48 15.18 -5.19
C PHE A 5 -3.06 15.76 -5.04
N CYS A 6 -2.15 14.98 -4.46
CA CYS A 6 -0.72 15.24 -4.49
C CYS A 6 0.08 13.92 -4.59
N ALA A 7 1.35 14.04 -4.98
CA ALA A 7 2.30 12.94 -4.91
C ALA A 7 3.15 13.08 -3.64
N ALA A 8 2.95 12.18 -2.68
CA ALA A 8 3.73 12.11 -1.46
C ALA A 8 5.11 11.49 -1.73
N SER A 9 5.89 11.26 -0.67
CA SER A 9 7.18 10.57 -0.74
C SER A 9 7.11 9.26 -1.55
N ASN A 10 8.17 8.98 -2.31
CA ASN A 10 8.26 7.82 -3.22
C ASN A 10 7.18 7.77 -4.32
N ASN A 11 6.67 8.93 -4.75
CA ASN A 11 5.67 9.06 -5.82
C ASN A 11 4.35 8.31 -5.51
N ARG A 12 4.03 8.18 -4.21
CA ARG A 12 2.80 7.57 -3.74
C ARG A 12 1.65 8.57 -3.76
N THR A 13 0.43 8.08 -3.91
CA THR A 13 -0.76 8.94 -3.89
C THR A 13 -0.97 9.54 -2.50
N GLY A 14 -1.33 10.82 -2.47
CA GLY A 14 -1.56 11.55 -1.24
C GLY A 14 -2.70 12.57 -1.35
N PHE A 15 -3.11 13.04 -0.19
CA PHE A 15 -4.11 14.06 0.04
C PHE A 15 -3.44 15.42 0.28
N LEU A 16 -3.80 16.40 -0.53
CA LEU A 16 -3.33 17.76 -0.43
C LEU A 16 -4.18 18.54 0.59
N CYS A 17 -3.54 19.03 1.64
CA CYS A 17 -4.15 19.90 2.65
C CYS A 17 -4.61 21.24 2.04
N ASP A 18 -5.38 22.01 2.79
CA ASP A 18 -5.96 23.28 2.32
C ASP A 18 -4.92 24.38 2.18
N ASP A 19 -3.81 24.25 2.90
CA ASP A 19 -2.61 25.08 2.73
C ASP A 19 -1.95 24.93 1.35
N LYS A 20 -2.33 23.91 0.55
CA LYS A 20 -1.76 23.57 -0.76
C LYS A 20 -0.26 23.26 -0.75
N VAL A 21 0.31 23.00 0.42
CA VAL A 21 1.73 22.71 0.62
C VAL A 21 1.90 21.33 1.26
N THR A 22 1.09 21.02 2.27
CA THR A 22 1.20 19.77 3.01
C THR A 22 0.53 18.64 2.23
N CYS A 23 1.30 17.60 1.93
CA CYS A 23 0.84 16.40 1.25
C CYS A 23 0.90 15.21 2.22
N VAL A 24 -0.27 14.69 2.56
CA VAL A 24 -0.45 13.58 3.51
C VAL A 24 -0.55 12.28 2.71
N PRO A 25 0.26 11.25 2.98
CA PRO A 25 0.10 9.93 2.38
C PRO A 25 -1.32 9.39 2.54
N ALA A 26 -1.86 8.65 1.57
CA ALA A 26 -3.24 8.16 1.64
C ALA A 26 -3.52 7.37 2.94
N SER A 27 -2.59 6.51 3.36
CA SER A 27 -2.66 5.75 4.61
C SER A 27 -2.60 6.57 5.90
N GLN A 28 -2.27 7.86 5.80
CA GLN A 28 -2.27 8.79 6.93
C GLN A 28 -3.54 9.65 7.00
N VAL A 29 -4.47 9.48 6.06
CA VAL A 29 -5.79 10.14 6.12
C VAL A 29 -6.73 9.26 6.96
N CYS A 30 -7.54 9.88 7.82
CA CYS A 30 -8.44 9.18 8.75
C CYS A 30 -7.71 8.19 9.68
N ASN A 31 -6.49 8.52 10.12
CA ASN A 31 -5.65 7.71 10.99
C ASN A 31 -5.68 8.17 12.47
N THR A 32 -6.57 9.10 12.82
CA THR A 32 -6.72 9.77 14.13
C THR A 32 -5.64 10.81 14.47
N VAL A 33 -4.71 11.10 13.56
CA VAL A 33 -3.62 12.06 13.73
C VAL A 33 -3.81 13.20 12.74
N SER A 34 -3.99 14.42 13.27
CA SER A 34 -4.07 15.62 12.43
C SER A 34 -2.72 15.94 11.80
N ASN A 35 -2.51 15.51 10.56
CA ASN A 35 -1.32 15.83 9.77
C ASN A 35 -1.48 17.18 9.03
N CYS A 36 -2.70 17.57 8.66
CA CYS A 36 -2.96 18.90 8.13
C CYS A 36 -3.07 19.95 9.24
N GLY A 37 -2.78 21.21 8.91
CA GLY A 37 -2.82 22.32 9.87
C GLY A 37 -4.21 22.65 10.43
N SER A 38 -5.27 22.32 9.67
CA SER A 38 -6.67 22.43 10.11
C SER A 38 -7.32 21.07 10.42
N GLY A 39 -6.54 20.00 10.43
CA GLY A 39 -7.01 18.63 10.71
C GLY A 39 -8.05 18.11 9.73
N GLU A 40 -8.09 18.64 8.50
CA GLU A 40 -9.06 18.26 7.49
C GLU A 40 -8.87 16.86 6.91
N ASP A 41 -7.69 16.27 7.11
CA ASP A 41 -7.39 14.86 6.88
C ASP A 41 -8.11 13.92 7.87
N GLU A 42 -8.62 14.46 8.97
CA GLU A 42 -9.30 13.71 10.05
C GLU A 42 -10.74 14.18 10.29
N GLN A 43 -11.30 15.02 9.41
CA GLN A 43 -12.66 15.54 9.57
C GLN A 43 -13.72 14.49 9.22
N GLU A 44 -14.85 14.52 9.93
CA GLU A 44 -16.00 13.63 9.72
C GLU A 44 -16.53 13.67 8.27
N GLU A 45 -16.48 14.84 7.60
CA GLU A 45 -16.88 14.95 6.20
C GLU A 45 -16.06 14.03 5.28
N LEU A 46 -14.79 13.80 5.60
CA LEU A 46 -13.88 12.93 4.88
C LEU A 46 -13.89 11.49 5.41
N CYS A 47 -14.04 11.30 6.73
CA CYS A 47 -13.86 10.01 7.41
C CYS A 47 -15.16 9.29 7.81
N GLY A 48 -16.34 9.88 7.58
CA GLY A 48 -17.62 9.37 8.08
C GLY A 48 -18.23 8.18 7.33
N ASP A 49 -17.87 7.93 6.06
CA ASP A 49 -18.38 6.80 5.26
C ASP A 49 -17.27 6.14 4.44
N LEU A 50 -16.24 5.62 5.12
CA LEU A 50 -15.11 4.96 4.45
C LEU A 50 -15.54 3.69 3.70
N PRO A 51 -15.03 3.44 2.48
CA PRO A 51 -14.14 4.29 1.67
C PRO A 51 -14.87 5.25 0.72
N ARG A 52 -16.18 5.37 0.80
CA ARG A 52 -17.01 6.13 -0.15
C ARG A 52 -16.86 7.64 0.00
N SER A 53 -16.61 8.11 1.21
CA SER A 53 -16.32 9.52 1.51
C SER A 53 -14.92 9.93 1.02
N LEU A 54 -13.98 8.99 0.89
CA LEU A 54 -12.64 9.29 0.41
C LEU A 54 -12.63 9.59 -1.09
N PRO A 55 -11.80 10.55 -1.54
CA PRO A 55 -11.47 10.71 -2.94
C PRO A 55 -10.94 9.41 -3.55
N GLY A 56 -11.44 9.03 -4.73
CA GLY A 56 -11.10 7.75 -5.36
C GLY A 56 -9.62 7.54 -5.68
N HIS A 57 -8.79 8.59 -5.70
CA HIS A 57 -7.33 8.47 -5.88
C HIS A 57 -6.59 8.03 -4.60
N LEU A 58 -7.24 8.09 -3.44
CA LEU A 58 -6.70 7.59 -2.16
C LEU A 58 -7.10 6.14 -1.89
N VAL A 59 -8.00 5.57 -2.71
CA VAL A 59 -8.59 4.25 -2.50
C VAL A 59 -8.14 3.30 -3.60
N PHE A 60 -7.68 2.12 -3.21
CA PHE A 60 -7.49 0.99 -4.10
C PHE A 60 -8.46 -0.13 -3.74
N ARG A 61 -9.17 -0.65 -4.74
CA ARG A 61 -10.08 -1.79 -4.55
C ARG A 61 -9.34 -3.09 -4.88
N CYS A 62 -9.38 -4.02 -3.94
CA CYS A 62 -8.85 -5.37 -4.13
C CYS A 62 -9.64 -6.13 -5.21
N SER A 63 -9.19 -7.31 -5.63
CA SER A 63 -9.93 -8.12 -6.61
C SER A 63 -11.34 -8.45 -6.10
N ASN A 64 -11.51 -8.63 -4.79
CA ASN A 64 -12.82 -8.60 -4.17
C ASN A 64 -13.23 -7.15 -3.82
N PRO A 65 -14.27 -6.58 -4.46
CA PRO A 65 -14.64 -5.17 -4.31
C PRO A 65 -15.22 -4.82 -2.92
N ALA A 66 -15.48 -5.82 -2.07
CA ALA A 66 -15.82 -5.63 -0.67
C ALA A 66 -14.62 -5.16 0.17
N TYR A 67 -13.40 -5.47 -0.26
CA TYR A 67 -12.15 -5.08 0.40
C TYR A 67 -11.46 -3.97 -0.37
N TRP A 68 -10.78 -3.10 0.38
CA TRP A 68 -10.06 -1.96 -0.15
C TRP A 68 -8.90 -1.65 0.79
N VAL A 69 -7.91 -0.97 0.25
CA VAL A 69 -6.71 -0.50 0.95
C VAL A 69 -6.41 0.92 0.53
N TYR A 70 -5.55 1.61 1.25
CA TYR A 70 -5.11 2.93 0.83
C TYR A 70 -4.25 2.82 -0.44
N ALA A 71 -4.39 3.78 -1.35
CA ALA A 71 -3.75 3.71 -2.65
C ALA A 71 -2.20 3.75 -2.57
N ASP A 72 -1.64 4.28 -1.48
CA ASP A 72 -0.20 4.30 -1.18
C ASP A 72 0.33 3.01 -0.55
N GLN A 73 -0.56 2.08 -0.18
CA GLN A 73 -0.22 0.73 0.29
C GLN A 73 -0.02 -0.25 -0.87
N ARG A 74 -0.48 0.07 -2.08
CA ARG A 74 -0.17 -0.75 -3.25
C ARG A 74 1.33 -0.86 -3.47
N CYS A 75 1.78 -2.05 -3.84
CA CYS A 75 3.17 -2.33 -4.18
C CYS A 75 4.13 -1.96 -3.04
N ASN A 76 3.71 -2.12 -1.79
CA ASN A 76 4.53 -1.89 -0.60
C ASN A 76 5.25 -3.17 -0.14
N GLY A 77 4.99 -4.31 -0.80
CA GLY A 77 5.57 -5.63 -0.50
C GLY A 77 4.75 -6.47 0.48
N MET A 78 3.66 -5.94 1.02
CA MET A 78 2.79 -6.57 2.02
C MET A 78 1.45 -6.96 1.40
N ASN A 79 0.84 -8.03 1.89
CA ASN A 79 -0.49 -8.45 1.46
C ASN A 79 -1.57 -7.70 2.26
N ASP A 80 -1.87 -6.45 1.90
CA ASP A 80 -2.89 -5.65 2.60
C ASP A 80 -4.31 -6.05 2.16
N CYS A 81 -4.50 -6.55 0.94
CA CYS A 81 -5.80 -7.04 0.47
C CYS A 81 -6.17 -8.44 1.00
N GLY A 82 -5.20 -9.21 1.49
CA GLY A 82 -5.35 -10.63 1.87
C GLY A 82 -5.35 -11.59 0.67
N ASP A 83 -5.69 -11.12 -0.54
CA ASP A 83 -5.68 -11.87 -1.79
C ASP A 83 -4.53 -11.48 -2.74
N CYS A 84 -3.59 -10.66 -2.26
CA CYS A 84 -2.45 -10.13 -3.00
C CYS A 84 -2.75 -9.17 -4.15
N SER A 85 -3.99 -8.74 -4.36
CA SER A 85 -4.36 -7.88 -5.49
C SER A 85 -3.72 -6.50 -5.48
N ASP A 86 -3.21 -6.06 -4.33
CA ASP A 86 -2.45 -4.83 -4.11
C ASP A 86 -0.97 -4.95 -4.47
N GLU A 87 -0.46 -6.17 -4.59
CA GLU A 87 0.95 -6.48 -4.90
C GLU A 87 1.13 -7.22 -6.23
N THR A 88 0.08 -7.89 -6.72
CA THR A 88 0.15 -8.76 -7.89
C THR A 88 -0.93 -8.46 -8.92
N GLY A 89 -0.62 -8.76 -10.17
CA GLY A 89 -1.55 -8.67 -11.29
C GLY A 89 -1.64 -7.28 -11.94
N SER A 90 -2.43 -7.23 -13.03
CA SER A 90 -2.57 -6.03 -13.87
C SER A 90 -3.27 -4.86 -13.17
N LEU A 91 -4.02 -5.13 -12.10
CA LEU A 91 -4.75 -4.11 -11.33
C LEU A 91 -3.79 -3.27 -10.47
N ALA A 92 -2.80 -3.90 -9.85
CA ALA A 92 -1.80 -3.21 -9.02
C ALA A 92 -0.74 -2.48 -9.86
N ALA A 93 -0.41 -3.00 -11.05
CA ALA A 93 0.63 -2.46 -11.94
C ALA A 93 1.98 -2.25 -11.22
N CYS A 94 2.32 -3.14 -10.27
CA CYS A 94 3.53 -3.05 -9.48
C CYS A 94 4.80 -3.28 -10.31
N PRO A 95 5.90 -2.57 -9.99
CA PRO A 95 7.20 -2.90 -10.55
C PRO A 95 7.63 -4.32 -10.11
N PRO A 96 8.56 -4.95 -10.84
CA PRO A 96 9.18 -6.19 -10.36
C PRO A 96 9.86 -5.97 -9.01
N CYS A 97 10.07 -7.06 -8.26
CA CYS A 97 10.77 -7.00 -6.96
C CYS A 97 12.08 -6.21 -7.09
N GLY A 98 12.28 -5.22 -6.23
CA GLY A 98 13.51 -4.41 -6.21
C GLY A 98 14.73 -5.21 -5.78
N SER A 99 15.92 -4.59 -5.79
CA SER A 99 17.19 -5.26 -5.43
C SER A 99 17.19 -5.87 -4.03
N GLU A 100 16.52 -5.23 -3.08
CA GLU A 100 16.42 -5.65 -1.68
C GLU A 100 15.43 -6.79 -1.44
N TRP A 101 14.77 -7.26 -2.50
CA TRP A 101 13.71 -8.25 -2.44
C TRP A 101 14.03 -9.46 -3.32
N TRP A 102 13.56 -10.63 -2.91
CA TRP A 102 13.71 -11.89 -3.63
C TRP A 102 12.37 -12.36 -4.16
N ASN A 103 12.27 -12.56 -5.48
CA ASN A 103 11.04 -13.01 -6.12
C ASN A 103 10.83 -14.51 -5.92
N CYS A 104 9.75 -14.87 -5.26
CA CYS A 104 9.30 -16.26 -5.14
C CYS A 104 7.83 -16.30 -4.74
N ARG A 105 7.25 -17.50 -4.66
CA ARG A 105 5.95 -17.70 -4.00
C ARG A 105 6.17 -17.92 -2.52
N PRO A 106 5.80 -16.97 -1.63
CA PRO A 106 6.06 -17.09 -0.22
C PRO A 106 5.21 -18.19 0.43
N VAL A 107 5.70 -18.79 1.50
CA VAL A 107 4.95 -19.72 2.35
C VAL A 107 3.99 -18.97 3.27
N LEU A 108 4.44 -17.82 3.77
CA LEU A 108 3.63 -16.95 4.63
C LEU A 108 2.82 -15.97 3.79
N TYR A 109 1.53 -15.87 4.11
CA TYR A 109 0.57 -14.97 3.45
C TYR A 109 0.82 -13.48 3.72
N GLU A 110 1.84 -13.14 4.52
CA GLU A 110 2.29 -11.75 4.74
C GLU A 110 2.86 -11.12 3.46
N TYR A 111 3.51 -11.94 2.62
CA TYR A 111 4.12 -11.52 1.37
C TYR A 111 3.41 -12.17 0.18
N CYS A 112 3.40 -11.47 -0.96
CA CYS A 112 2.68 -11.94 -2.15
C CYS A 112 3.56 -12.58 -3.21
N SER A 113 4.63 -11.89 -3.62
CA SER A 113 5.53 -12.35 -4.69
C SER A 113 7.01 -12.06 -4.40
N CYS A 114 7.29 -11.36 -3.32
CA CYS A 114 8.61 -10.88 -2.98
C CYS A 114 8.82 -11.05 -1.48
N ILE A 115 9.87 -11.73 -1.05
CA ILE A 115 10.30 -11.73 0.34
C ILE A 115 11.52 -10.81 0.51
N PRO A 116 11.74 -10.21 1.70
CA PRO A 116 12.95 -9.45 1.96
C PRO A 116 14.22 -10.31 1.79
N ARG A 117 15.27 -9.80 1.11
CA ARG A 117 16.54 -10.54 0.95
C ARG A 117 17.22 -10.92 2.26
N ARG A 118 16.93 -10.22 3.35
CA ARG A 118 17.39 -10.57 4.71
C ARG A 118 16.91 -11.95 5.19
N LEU A 119 15.89 -12.53 4.52
CA LEU A 119 15.35 -13.86 4.78
C LEU A 119 16.00 -14.95 3.92
N CYS A 120 16.96 -14.61 3.06
CA CYS A 120 17.64 -15.60 2.24
C CYS A 120 18.73 -16.32 3.03
N ARG A 121 18.80 -17.66 2.88
CA ARG A 121 19.76 -18.54 3.56
C ARG A 121 19.73 -18.37 5.08
N ASP A 122 18.56 -18.14 5.63
CA ASP A 122 18.37 -17.98 7.07
C ASP A 122 18.03 -19.31 7.77
N GLY A 123 17.92 -20.40 6.99
CA GLY A 123 17.60 -21.75 7.46
C GLY A 123 16.11 -21.99 7.66
N ILE A 124 15.24 -21.06 7.29
CA ILE A 124 13.79 -21.15 7.40
C ILE A 124 13.18 -21.10 6.00
N GLN A 125 12.17 -21.93 5.75
CA GLN A 125 11.47 -21.92 4.47
C GLN A 125 10.50 -20.73 4.38
N HIS A 126 10.89 -19.69 3.66
CA HIS A 126 10.06 -18.55 3.29
C HIS A 126 9.49 -18.67 1.89
N CYS A 127 10.14 -19.38 0.96
CA CYS A 127 9.59 -19.67 -0.36
C CYS A 127 9.10 -21.11 -0.48
N HIS A 128 7.97 -21.31 -1.16
CA HIS A 128 7.39 -22.64 -1.33
C HIS A 128 8.34 -23.61 -2.06
N SER A 129 9.16 -23.09 -2.98
CA SER A 129 10.18 -23.83 -3.72
C SER A 129 11.53 -23.97 -3.01
N TRP A 130 11.68 -23.51 -1.77
CA TRP A 130 12.97 -23.40 -1.05
C TRP A 130 14.02 -22.57 -1.81
N SER A 131 13.60 -21.70 -2.74
CA SER A 131 14.51 -20.91 -3.57
C SER A 131 15.23 -19.81 -2.80
N ASP A 132 14.64 -19.37 -1.69
CA ASP A 132 15.27 -18.54 -0.66
C ASP A 132 16.51 -19.18 -0.02
N GLU A 133 16.54 -20.51 0.08
CA GLU A 133 17.64 -21.22 0.75
C GLU A 133 18.70 -21.73 -0.24
N TYR A 134 18.29 -22.16 -1.44
CA TYR A 134 19.20 -22.79 -2.41
C TYR A 134 19.67 -21.89 -3.55
N ILE A 135 18.96 -20.79 -3.84
CA ILE A 135 19.18 -19.98 -5.06
C ILE A 135 19.51 -18.52 -4.71
N CYS A 136 18.74 -17.91 -3.81
CA CYS A 136 19.11 -16.65 -3.19
C CYS A 136 20.49 -16.81 -2.50
#